data_AF-A0A9W6Y1G0-F1
#
_entry.id   AF-A0A9W6Y1G0-F1
#
_cell.length_a   1.000
_cell.length_b   1.000
_cell.length_c   1.000
_cell.angle_alpha   90.00
_cell.angle_beta   90.00
_cell.angle_gamma   90.00
#
_symmetry.space_group_name_H-M   'P 1'
#
loop_
_entity.id
_entity.type
_entity.pdbx_description
1 polymer ?
#
loop_
_entity_poly.entity_id
_entity_poly.type
_entity_poly.pdbx_seq_one_letter_code
_entity_poly.pdbx_strand_id
1 'polypeptide(L)'
;MASTTKKQIYKGLPEGLMAFLCEACDYDEDLVSLLEKCLYGLKQASRVWNETIDRHLKSTGFKPTKAYPCVYTRDDNDQRCIVCIYVDDMLIASRAQDVIISIKAQIAEKFNIKELGQARYILGIEIDYNMEDKTL
;
A
#
# COMPACT_ATOMS: atom_id res chain seq x y z
N MET A 1 3.02 -5.90 1.04
CA MET A 1 2.55 -6.85 2.08
C MET A 1 1.40 -7.66 1.50
N ALA A 2 1.28 -8.94 1.84
CA ALA A 2 0.51 -9.88 1.04
C ALA A 2 -0.90 -10.07 1.62
N SER A 3 -1.90 -9.50 0.95
CA SER A 3 -3.31 -9.51 1.36
C SER A 3 -3.95 -10.87 1.10
N THR A 4 -4.67 -11.41 2.08
CA THR A 4 -5.36 -12.71 1.95
C THR A 4 -6.66 -12.53 1.15
N THR A 5 -6.83 -13.35 0.11
CA THR A 5 -8.02 -13.31 -0.74
C THR A 5 -9.13 -14.17 -0.14
N LYS A 6 -10.39 -13.73 -0.21
CA LYS A 6 -11.56 -14.54 0.19
C LYS A 6 -11.87 -15.71 -0.77
N LYS A 7 -11.25 -15.73 -1.95
CA LYS A 7 -11.40 -16.77 -2.96
C LYS A 7 -10.05 -17.43 -3.20
N GLN A 8 -10.04 -18.75 -3.32
CA GLN A 8 -8.87 -19.50 -3.77
C GLN A 8 -8.52 -19.05 -5.19
N ILE A 9 -7.29 -18.60 -5.40
CA ILE A 9 -6.77 -18.23 -6.70
C ILE A 9 -5.72 -19.26 -7.08
N TYR A 10 -5.90 -19.90 -8.23
CA TYR A 10 -4.93 -20.82 -8.81
C TYR A 10 -4.22 -20.14 -9.96
N LYS A 11 -2.92 -20.41 -10.13
CA LYS A 11 -2.10 -19.93 -11.25
C LYS A 11 -1.33 -21.12 -11.82
N GLY A 12 -1.16 -21.16 -13.15
CA GLY A 12 -0.25 -22.11 -13.77
C GLY A 12 1.16 -22.01 -13.19
N LEU A 13 1.85 -23.15 -13.14
CA LEU A 13 3.21 -23.22 -12.61
C LEU A 13 4.15 -22.32 -13.46
N PRO A 14 5.13 -21.65 -12.82
CA PRO A 14 6.18 -20.97 -13.56
C PRO A 14 6.94 -21.93 -14.47
N GLU A 15 7.30 -21.48 -15.67
CA GLU A 15 7.95 -22.28 -16.72
C GLU A 15 9.24 -22.99 -16.25
N GLY A 16 10.01 -22.33 -15.36
CA GLY A 16 11.21 -22.92 -14.76
C GLY A 16 10.94 -23.91 -13.62
N LEU A 17 9.76 -23.89 -13.00
CA LEU A 17 9.41 -24.80 -11.90
C LEU A 17 8.96 -26.17 -12.42
N MET A 18 8.40 -26.22 -13.64
CA MET A 18 7.96 -27.46 -14.26
C MET A 18 9.12 -28.45 -14.48
N ALA A 19 10.27 -27.94 -14.93
CA ALA A 19 11.47 -28.76 -15.12
C ALA A 19 11.96 -29.44 -13.83
N PHE A 20 11.84 -28.76 -12.67
CA PHE A 20 12.20 -29.34 -11.37
C PHE A 20 11.20 -30.40 -10.87
N LEU A 21 9.92 -30.24 -11.21
CA LEU A 21 8.87 -31.16 -10.75
C LEU A 21 8.84 -32.46 -11.57
N CYS A 22 9.16 -32.41 -12.86
CA CYS A 22 9.28 -33.60 -13.72
C CYS A 22 10.35 -34.59 -13.22
N GLU A 23 11.39 -34.13 -12.51
CA GLU A 23 12.41 -35.00 -11.93
C GLU A 23 11.98 -35.63 -10.60
N ALA A 24 11.00 -35.05 -9.91
CA ALA A 24 10.62 -35.42 -8.55
C ALA A 24 9.28 -36.17 -8.43
N CYS A 25 8.42 -36.10 -9.45
CA CYS A 25 7.08 -36.67 -9.41
C CYS A 25 6.50 -36.88 -10.83
N ASP A 26 5.54 -37.81 -10.96
CA ASP A 26 4.83 -38.09 -12.21
C ASP A 26 4.04 -36.83 -12.60
N TYR A 27 4.56 -36.10 -13.57
CA TYR A 27 4.10 -34.77 -13.97
C TYR A 27 2.74 -34.83 -14.66
N ASP A 28 1.80 -33.99 -14.21
CA ASP A 28 0.50 -33.75 -14.83
C ASP A 28 0.46 -32.30 -15.35
N GLU A 29 0.13 -32.11 -16.63
CA GLU A 29 0.01 -30.79 -17.27
C GLU A 29 -1.06 -29.91 -16.60
N ASP A 30 -1.99 -30.51 -15.84
CA ASP A 30 -3.03 -29.81 -15.09
C ASP A 30 -2.58 -29.30 -13.71
N LEU A 31 -1.29 -29.45 -13.35
CA LEU A 31 -0.77 -28.94 -12.08
C LEU A 31 -0.81 -27.41 -12.00
N VAL A 32 -1.46 -26.91 -10.95
CA VAL A 32 -1.59 -25.48 -10.66
C VAL A 32 -1.10 -25.16 -9.25
N SER A 33 -0.59 -23.94 -9.07
CA SER A 33 -0.24 -23.39 -7.76
C SER A 33 -1.43 -22.68 -7.12
N LEU A 34 -1.77 -23.06 -5.90
CA LEU A 34 -2.69 -22.29 -5.06
C LEU A 34 -1.95 -21.07 -4.47
N LEU A 35 -2.46 -19.88 -4.73
CA LEU A 35 -1.95 -18.65 -4.13
C LEU A 35 -2.58 -18.42 -2.75
N GLU A 36 -1.80 -18.63 -1.69
CA GLU A 36 -2.20 -18.32 -0.30
C GLU A 36 -2.37 -16.81 -0.07
N LYS A 37 -1.68 -16.01 -0.88
CA LYS A 37 -1.63 -14.55 -0.80
C LYS A 37 -1.75 -13.93 -2.19
N CYS A 38 -2.39 -12.77 -2.25
CA CYS A 38 -2.46 -11.98 -3.47
C CYS A 38 -1.05 -11.57 -3.96
N LEU A 39 -0.71 -11.93 -5.20
CA LEU A 39 0.48 -11.46 -5.89
C LEU A 39 0.24 -10.10 -6.54
N TYR A 40 1.30 -9.30 -6.62
CA TYR A 40 1.28 -8.05 -7.39
C TYR A 40 0.89 -8.30 -8.85
N GLY A 41 0.13 -7.39 -9.44
CA GLY A 41 -0.39 -7.52 -10.81
C GLY A 41 -1.71 -8.31 -10.93
N LEU A 42 -2.16 -9.00 -9.89
CA LEU A 42 -3.52 -9.55 -9.87
C LEU A 42 -4.54 -8.42 -9.65
N LYS A 43 -5.63 -8.41 -10.44
CA LYS A 43 -6.73 -7.43 -10.27
C LYS A 43 -7.34 -7.47 -8.86
N GLN A 44 -7.35 -8.64 -8.23
CA GLN A 44 -7.84 -8.83 -6.88
C GLN A 44 -6.88 -8.24 -5.83
N ALA A 45 -5.57 -8.27 -6.09
CA ALA A 45 -4.56 -7.82 -5.14
C ALA A 45 -4.69 -6.33 -4.83
N SER A 46 -4.80 -5.50 -5.87
CA SER A 46 -4.94 -4.04 -5.73
C SER A 46 -6.23 -3.67 -4.98
N ARG A 47 -7.33 -4.35 -5.26
CA ARG A 47 -8.60 -4.15 -4.55
C ARG A 47 -8.49 -4.52 -3.07
N VAL A 48 -7.96 -5.70 -2.75
CA VAL A 48 -7.84 -6.14 -1.35
C VAL A 48 -6.85 -5.25 -0.59
N TRP A 49 -5.78 -4.79 -1.24
CA TRP A 49 -4.87 -3.79 -0.68
C TRP A 49 -5.61 -2.50 -0.32
N ASN A 50 -6.32 -1.90 -1.27
CA ASN A 50 -7.09 -0.68 -1.04
C ASN A 50 -8.13 -0.84 0.08
N GLU A 51 -8.89 -1.94 0.10
CA GLU A 51 -9.85 -2.24 1.17
C GLU A 51 -9.17 -2.42 2.54
N THR A 52 -7.92 -2.90 2.57
CA THR A 52 -7.17 -3.15 3.81
C THR A 52 -6.62 -1.86 4.40
N ILE A 53 -6.01 -1.01 3.57
CA ILE A 53 -5.46 0.29 4.02
C ILE A 53 -6.58 1.29 4.35
N ASP A 54 -7.66 1.33 3.56
CA ASP A 54 -8.84 2.17 3.85
C ASP A 54 -9.43 1.84 5.23
N ARG A 55 -9.62 0.54 5.53
CA ARG A 55 -10.14 0.10 6.82
C ARG A 55 -9.20 0.49 7.98
N HIS A 56 -7.90 0.36 7.77
CA HIS A 56 -6.91 0.76 8.78
C HIS A 56 -6.95 2.26 9.05
N LEU A 57 -6.88 3.08 8.01
CA LEU A 57 -6.92 4.54 8.15
C LEU A 57 -8.21 5.01 8.81
N LYS A 58 -9.36 4.45 8.41
CA LYS A 58 -10.65 4.75 9.08
C LYS A 58 -10.64 4.37 10.56
N SER A 59 -10.04 3.23 10.91
CA SER A 59 -9.94 2.81 12.32
C SER A 59 -9.03 3.70 13.15
N THR A 60 -8.06 4.39 12.52
CA THR A 60 -7.19 5.38 13.17
C THR A 60 -7.75 6.81 13.10
N GLY A 61 -9.04 6.97 12.74
CA GLY A 61 -9.74 8.26 12.78
C GLY A 61 -9.67 9.10 11.51
N PHE A 62 -8.98 8.62 10.46
CA PHE A 62 -9.00 9.30 9.16
C PHE A 62 -10.34 9.15 8.46
N LYS A 63 -10.68 10.15 7.66
CA LYS A 63 -11.85 10.13 6.77
C LYS A 63 -11.41 10.39 5.34
N PRO A 64 -11.83 9.56 4.36
CA PRO A 64 -11.59 9.86 2.95
C PRO A 64 -12.34 11.13 2.57
N THR A 65 -11.75 11.96 1.71
CA THR A 65 -12.41 13.15 1.19
C THR A 65 -13.50 12.76 0.19
N LYS A 66 -14.54 13.59 0.07
CA LYS A 66 -15.64 13.35 -0.88
C LYS A 66 -15.19 13.44 -2.33
N ALA A 67 -14.28 14.36 -2.64
CA ALA A 67 -13.80 14.59 -3.99
C ALA A 67 -12.77 13.53 -4.43
N TYR A 68 -11.89 13.11 -3.52
CA TYR A 68 -10.78 12.21 -3.80
C TYR A 68 -10.72 11.08 -2.75
N PRO A 69 -11.25 9.88 -3.04
CA PRO A 69 -11.24 8.75 -2.11
C PRO A 69 -9.85 8.23 -1.74
N CYS A 70 -8.82 8.62 -2.48
CA CYS A 70 -7.41 8.34 -2.21
C CYS A 70 -6.77 9.36 -1.25
N VAL A 71 -7.46 10.44 -0.91
CA VAL A 71 -7.01 11.47 0.03
C VAL A 71 -7.81 11.34 1.31
N TYR A 72 -7.10 11.25 2.42
CA TYR A 72 -7.63 11.07 3.76
C TYR A 72 -7.25 12.26 4.63
N THR A 73 -8.16 12.71 5.47
CA THR A 73 -7.93 13.80 6.41
C THR A 73 -8.28 13.38 7.82
N ARG A 74 -7.47 13.82 8.79
CA ARG A 74 -7.73 13.71 10.23
C ARG A 74 -7.36 15.04 10.88
N ASP A 75 -8.15 15.48 11.86
CA ASP A 75 -7.87 16.67 12.65
C ASP A 75 -7.56 16.23 14.09
N ASP A 76 -6.34 16.48 14.54
CA ASP A 76 -5.88 16.19 15.91
C ASP A 76 -5.53 17.51 16.61
N ASN A 77 -6.29 17.92 17.63
CA ASN A 77 -6.06 19.17 18.37
C ASN A 77 -5.89 20.41 17.46
N ASP A 78 -6.80 20.60 16.50
CA ASP A 78 -6.74 21.64 15.45
C ASP A 78 -5.54 21.55 14.48
N GLN A 79 -4.74 20.48 14.56
CA GLN A 79 -3.70 20.17 13.57
C GLN A 79 -4.26 19.19 12.54
N ARG A 80 -4.41 19.67 11.31
CA ARG A 80 -4.85 18.85 10.18
C ARG A 80 -3.69 18.01 9.65
N CYS A 81 -3.94 16.71 9.54
CA CYS A 81 -3.11 15.75 8.82
C CYS A 81 -3.82 15.27 7.54
N ILE A 82 -3.07 15.17 6.47
CA ILE A 82 -3.51 14.71 5.15
C ILE A 82 -2.65 13.52 4.76
N VAL A 83 -3.29 12.43 4.35
CA VAL A 83 -2.63 11.25 3.80
C VAL A 83 -3.17 11.01 2.40
N CYS A 84 -2.31 11.05 1.39
CA CYS A 84 -2.65 10.71 0.01
C CYS A 84 -2.02 9.36 -0.33
N ILE A 85 -2.81 8.45 -0.90
CA ILE A 85 -2.33 7.11 -1.29
C ILE A 85 -2.47 6.93 -2.80
N TYR A 86 -1.40 6.52 -3.45
CA TYR A 86 -1.43 6.04 -4.82
C TYR A 86 -0.80 4.65 -4.89
N VAL A 87 -1.64 3.62 -5.00
CA VAL A 87 -1.19 2.21 -4.98
C VAL A 87 -0.30 1.95 -3.76
N ASP A 88 1.01 1.81 -3.95
CA ASP A 88 1.99 1.50 -2.91
C ASP A 88 2.72 2.75 -2.39
N ASP A 89 2.55 3.90 -3.04
CA ASP A 89 3.13 5.19 -2.64
C ASP A 89 2.19 5.96 -1.71
N MET A 90 2.77 6.60 -0.70
CA MET A 90 2.03 7.38 0.29
C MET A 90 2.71 8.73 0.55
N LEU A 91 1.91 9.79 0.48
CA LEU A 91 2.29 11.13 0.90
C LEU A 91 1.57 11.47 2.20
N ILE A 92 2.31 12.00 3.17
CA ILE A 92 1.78 12.43 4.46
C ILE A 92 2.17 13.90 4.64
N ALA A 93 1.18 14.75 4.90
CA ALA A 93 1.37 16.18 5.12
C ALA A 93 0.63 16.62 6.39
N SER A 94 1.31 17.37 7.24
CA SER A 94 0.75 18.00 8.43
C SER A 94 1.53 19.28 8.72
N ARG A 95 0.93 20.20 9.49
CA ARG A 95 1.62 21.38 10.01
C ARG A 95 2.59 21.06 11.14
N ALA A 96 2.39 19.93 11.80
CA ALA A 96 3.13 19.53 12.99
C ALA A 96 3.90 18.22 12.72
N GLN A 97 5.22 18.26 12.88
CA GLN A 97 6.12 17.15 12.52
C GLN A 97 5.91 15.92 13.42
N ASP A 98 5.62 16.15 14.70
CA ASP A 98 5.23 15.13 15.68
C ASP A 98 3.99 14.33 15.23
N VAL A 99 3.01 15.01 14.63
CA VAL A 99 1.83 14.35 14.04
C VAL A 99 2.25 13.44 12.88
N ILE A 100 3.15 13.88 11.99
CA ILE A 100 3.66 13.03 10.89
C ILE A 100 4.36 11.79 11.46
N ILE A 101 5.22 11.96 12.46
CA ILE A 101 5.95 10.85 13.11
C ILE A 101 4.96 9.86 13.74
N SER A 102 3.96 10.36 14.48
CA SER A 102 2.93 9.52 15.10
C SER A 102 2.13 8.72 14.07
N ILE A 103 1.74 9.35 12.95
CA ILE A 103 1.02 8.68 11.87
C ILE A 103 1.86 7.60 11.21
N LYS A 104 3.13 7.90 10.91
CA LYS A 104 4.05 6.91 10.34
C LYS A 104 4.16 5.69 11.25
N ALA A 105 4.30 5.89 12.56
CA ALA A 105 4.33 4.80 13.54
C ALA A 105 3.03 3.98 13.52
N GLN A 106 1.86 4.62 13.56
CA GLN A 106 0.55 3.94 13.50
C GLN A 106 0.34 3.14 12.21
N ILE A 107 0.88 3.61 11.08
CA ILE A 107 0.83 2.87 9.82
C ILE A 107 1.84 1.72 9.86
N ALA A 108 3.04 1.94 10.40
CA ALA A 108 4.10 0.94 10.53
C ALA A 108 3.71 -0.25 11.42
N GLU A 109 2.83 -0.05 12.42
CA GLU A 109 2.30 -1.11 13.28
C GLU A 109 1.65 -2.25 12.47
N LYS A 110 0.98 -1.89 11.38
CA LYS A 110 0.29 -2.86 10.53
C LYS A 110 1.03 -3.10 9.24
N PHE A 111 1.69 -2.09 8.68
CA PHE A 111 2.28 -2.09 7.35
C PHE A 111 3.79 -2.00 7.36
N ASN A 112 4.46 -2.87 6.60
CA ASN A 112 5.88 -2.67 6.32
C ASN A 112 6.03 -1.48 5.38
N ILE A 113 6.46 -0.35 5.92
CA ILE A 113 6.66 0.90 5.19
C ILE A 113 8.14 1.21 5.04
N LYS A 114 8.51 1.77 3.89
CA LYS A 114 9.84 2.33 3.67
C LYS A 114 9.73 3.85 3.71
N GLU A 115 10.49 4.48 4.60
CA GLU A 115 10.56 5.94 4.62
C GLU A 115 11.52 6.44 3.55
N LEU A 116 11.03 7.39 2.73
CA LEU A 116 11.81 8.02 1.66
C LEU A 116 12.26 9.45 2.03
N GLY A 117 12.00 9.89 3.26
CA GLY A 117 12.31 11.23 3.74
C GLY A 117 11.27 12.28 3.30
N GLN A 118 11.72 13.53 3.13
CA GLN A 118 10.89 14.61 2.60
C GLN A 118 10.46 14.28 1.17
N ALA A 119 9.20 14.57 0.83
CA ALA A 119 8.68 14.33 -0.50
C ALA A 119 9.45 15.18 -1.53
N ARG A 120 10.15 14.51 -2.44
CA ARG A 120 10.85 15.11 -3.59
C ARG A 120 10.31 14.63 -4.92
N TYR A 121 9.74 13.42 -4.94
CA TYR A 121 9.11 12.86 -6.13
C TYR A 121 7.85 12.10 -5.74
N ILE A 122 6.79 12.26 -6.50
CA ILE A 122 5.57 11.46 -6.41
C ILE A 122 4.99 11.28 -7.80
N LEU A 123 4.75 10.04 -8.23
CA LEU A 123 4.16 9.73 -9.55
C LEU A 123 4.89 10.34 -10.75
N GLY A 124 6.22 10.46 -10.66
CA GLY A 124 7.03 11.09 -11.71
C GLY A 124 6.96 12.62 -11.72
N ILE A 125 6.32 13.24 -10.72
CA ILE A 125 6.30 14.68 -10.49
C ILE A 125 7.37 15.00 -9.45
N GLU A 126 8.29 15.90 -9.80
CA GLU A 126 9.25 16.48 -8.88
C GLU A 126 8.56 17.54 -8.01
N ILE A 127 8.88 17.53 -6.71
CA ILE A 127 8.40 18.48 -5.71
C ILE A 127 9.63 19.19 -5.15
N ASP A 128 9.67 20.50 -5.31
CA ASP A 128 10.64 21.37 -4.64
C ASP A 128 9.90 22.23 -3.61
N TYR A 129 9.94 21.81 -2.35
CA TYR A 129 9.28 22.52 -1.27
C TYR A 129 10.30 23.21 -0.37
N ASN A 130 10.23 24.54 -0.33
CA ASN A 130 11.02 25.35 0.57
C ASN A 130 10.31 25.46 1.93
N MET A 131 10.90 24.82 2.94
CA MET A 131 10.35 24.78 4.31
C MET A 131 10.38 26.15 5.01
N GLU A 132 11.35 27.00 4.68
CA GLU A 132 11.51 28.34 5.29
C GLU A 132 10.45 29.30 4.75
N ASP A 133 10.34 29.35 3.43
CA ASP A 133 9.43 30.25 2.72
C ASP A 133 7.99 29.71 2.64
N LYS A 134 7.79 28.43 2.98
CA LYS A 134 6.51 27.69 2.85
C LYS A 134 5.95 27.73 1.44
N THR A 135 6.84 27.68 0.46
CA THR A 135 6.52 27.69 -0.97
C THR A 135 6.79 26.32 -1.60
N LEU A 136 6.01 25.99 -2.62
CA LEU A 136 6.05 24.77 -3.41
C LEU A 136 6.34 25.12 -4.88
#